data_AF-A0A2D7WN97-F1
#
_entry.id   AF-A0A2D7WN97-F1
#
_cell.length_a   1.000
_cell.length_b   1.000
_cell.length_c   1.000
_cell.angle_alpha   90.00
_cell.angle_beta   90.00
_cell.angle_gamma   90.00
#
_symmetry.space_group_name_H-M   'P 1'
#
loop_
_entity.id
_entity.type
_entity.pdbx_description
1 polymer ?
#
loop_
_entity_poly.entity_id
_entity_poly.type
_entity_poly.pdbx_seq_one_letter_code
_entity_poly.pdbx_strand_id
1 'polypeptide(L)'
;MKSSILLTFIFLVAGSFLFSAKPPQGKPDKEFSNDEKPRPKFPRHWGKPPLIQTKDIVDLPGNFGKGSSTLANWIKENIDNDIDKGQKPNGKDGLADKEKADPRKIEKDILDAVKEGKISKEDARKELDAIRKEMVKNGERKRPQRPQKPEISEEVKAKIDAVKELEKAMHSEIKAQVEALGKEATREEIKVTVEAFKEDNKERFEEIKEAHAAIHESLKANRPQKPERPELTEELKTKVEALHAKRKEMHEAQKELHKNLKDASKEERKEMITAFKEANKEKHEEIKAQAKEVKEDIRALVETDATRTSDL
;
A
#
# COMPACT_ATOMS: atom_id res chain seq x y z
N MET A 1 24.49 -28.09 -12.61
CA MET A 1 25.19 -27.14 -11.73
C MET A 1 24.54 -25.77 -11.90
N LYS A 2 23.87 -25.24 -10.88
CA LYS A 2 23.22 -23.93 -10.89
C LYS A 2 23.88 -23.09 -9.79
N SER A 3 24.67 -22.10 -10.17
CA SER A 3 25.26 -21.13 -9.22
C SER A 3 24.76 -19.73 -9.58
N SER A 4 23.80 -19.25 -8.79
CA SER A 4 23.34 -17.88 -8.76
C SER A 4 24.23 -17.09 -7.81
N ILE A 5 24.97 -16.10 -8.33
CA ILE A 5 25.76 -15.16 -7.53
C ILE A 5 24.93 -13.89 -7.37
N LEU A 6 24.35 -13.69 -6.19
CA LEU A 6 23.70 -12.46 -5.76
C LEU A 6 24.73 -11.66 -4.96
N LEU A 7 25.26 -10.58 -5.53
CA LEU A 7 26.18 -9.67 -4.85
C LEU A 7 25.39 -8.51 -4.23
N THR A 8 25.50 -8.41 -2.91
CA THR A 8 24.90 -7.42 -2.01
C THR A 8 25.54 -6.03 -2.18
N PHE A 9 24.73 -4.98 -2.34
CA PHE A 9 25.18 -3.59 -2.30
C PHE A 9 24.93 -3.00 -0.90
N ILE A 10 26.02 -2.74 -0.18
CA ILE A 10 26.09 -1.99 1.07
C ILE A 10 26.06 -0.49 0.69
N PHE A 11 25.07 0.26 1.18
CA PHE A 11 25.05 1.72 1.09
C PHE A 11 25.59 2.30 2.40
N LEU A 12 26.83 2.78 2.33
CA LEU A 12 27.50 3.59 3.35
C LEU A 12 27.29 5.06 2.95
N VAL A 13 26.49 5.80 3.72
CA VAL A 13 26.44 7.28 3.61
C VAL A 13 26.75 7.85 4.98
N ALA A 14 27.96 8.39 5.07
CA ALA A 14 28.41 9.27 6.14
C ALA A 14 27.56 10.55 6.13
N GLY A 15 26.86 10.81 7.22
CA GLY A 15 26.20 12.09 7.50
C GLY A 15 27.09 12.94 8.40
N SER A 16 27.59 14.05 7.85
CA SER A 16 28.33 15.07 8.59
C SER A 16 27.45 15.70 9.67
N PHE A 17 27.89 15.59 10.92
CA PHE A 17 27.36 16.33 12.07
C PHE A 17 27.70 17.82 11.92
N LEU A 18 26.70 18.69 11.89
CA LEU A 18 26.88 20.09 12.30
C LEU A 18 26.31 20.27 13.71
N PHE A 19 27.26 20.53 14.61
CA PHE A 19 27.11 20.91 16.00
C PHE A 19 26.59 22.35 16.08
N SER A 20 25.47 22.59 16.78
CA SER A 20 25.07 23.92 17.22
C SER A 20 24.63 23.84 18.67
N ALA A 21 25.48 24.36 19.55
CA ALA A 21 25.29 24.43 20.99
C ALA A 21 24.33 25.59 21.33
N LYS A 22 23.29 25.31 22.13
CA LYS A 22 22.45 26.32 22.79
C LYS A 22 22.66 26.22 24.31
N PRO A 23 22.87 27.34 25.03
CA PRO A 23 23.39 27.32 26.41
C PRO A 23 22.32 27.00 27.46
N PRO A 24 22.74 26.61 28.69
CA PRO A 24 21.84 26.15 29.74
C PRO A 24 21.21 27.33 30.48
N GLN A 25 19.90 27.25 30.73
CA GLN A 25 19.22 28.08 31.72
C GLN A 25 18.67 27.17 32.81
N GLY A 26 19.15 27.38 34.03
CA GLY A 26 18.70 26.68 35.22
C GLY A 26 17.56 27.41 35.93
N LYS A 27 16.58 26.61 36.38
CA LYS A 27 15.78 26.66 37.63
C LYS A 27 14.80 27.85 37.82
N PRO A 28 13.58 27.62 38.37
CA PRO A 28 13.41 27.03 39.70
C PRO A 28 12.37 25.92 39.86
N ASP A 29 12.59 25.16 40.92
CA ASP A 29 11.74 24.10 41.46
C ASP A 29 10.31 24.61 41.72
N LYS A 30 9.32 23.86 41.26
CA LYS A 30 7.96 23.88 41.83
C LYS A 30 7.28 22.52 41.66
N GLU A 31 7.25 21.85 42.80
CA GLU A 31 6.48 20.68 43.18
C GLU A 31 5.09 20.62 42.53
N PHE A 32 4.87 19.57 41.73
CA PHE A 32 3.66 18.77 41.85
C PHE A 32 4.12 17.31 41.81
N SER A 33 4.07 16.67 42.97
CA SER A 33 4.26 15.24 43.13
C SER A 33 3.34 14.49 42.16
N ASN A 34 3.95 13.84 41.17
CA ASN A 34 3.43 12.58 40.68
C ASN A 34 3.52 11.58 41.84
N ASP A 35 2.45 10.80 42.05
CA ASP A 35 2.41 9.42 42.58
C ASP A 35 1.00 9.17 43.15
N GLU A 36 0.25 8.10 42.85
CA GLU A 36 0.62 6.78 42.38
C GLU A 36 -0.64 6.07 41.83
N LYS A 37 -0.57 5.37 40.69
CA LYS A 37 -1.42 4.19 40.47
C LYS A 37 -0.50 3.00 40.23
N PRO A 38 -0.18 2.18 41.25
CA PRO A 38 0.47 0.91 40.98
C PRO A 38 -0.50 0.05 40.16
N ARG A 39 -0.16 -0.22 38.90
CA ARG A 39 -0.90 -1.13 38.01
C ARG A 39 -0.41 -2.57 38.22
N PRO A 40 -1.29 -3.56 38.08
CA PRO A 40 -1.25 -4.79 38.86
C PRO A 40 -0.12 -5.76 38.46
N LYS A 41 0.40 -6.49 39.45
CA LYS A 41 1.34 -7.63 39.32
C LYS A 41 0.76 -8.85 38.60
N PHE A 42 -0.51 -8.80 38.18
CA PHE A 42 -1.29 -9.92 37.63
C PHE A 42 -1.93 -9.56 36.28
N PRO A 43 -2.27 -10.55 35.42
CA PRO A 43 -2.93 -10.34 34.14
C PRO A 43 -4.20 -9.48 34.23
N ARG A 44 -4.42 -8.62 33.23
CA ARG A 44 -5.50 -7.60 33.25
C ARG A 44 -6.89 -8.23 33.16
N HIS A 45 -7.04 -9.35 32.48
CA HIS A 45 -8.32 -10.03 32.29
C HIS A 45 -8.82 -10.78 33.52
N TRP A 46 -7.95 -11.06 34.49
CA TRP A 46 -8.34 -11.67 35.78
C TRP A 46 -9.10 -10.69 36.70
N GLY A 47 -9.06 -9.40 36.39
CA GLY A 47 -9.73 -8.38 37.20
C GLY A 47 -8.92 -7.99 38.44
N LYS A 48 -9.61 -7.51 39.49
CA LYS A 48 -8.95 -7.06 40.72
C LYS A 48 -8.74 -8.24 41.67
N PRO A 49 -7.56 -8.37 42.31
CA PRO A 49 -7.35 -9.40 43.32
C PRO A 49 -8.29 -9.18 44.52
N PRO A 50 -8.50 -10.22 45.35
CA PRO A 50 -9.36 -10.13 46.53
C PRO A 50 -8.88 -9.01 47.46
N LEU A 51 -9.81 -8.11 47.81
CA LEU A 51 -9.55 -6.95 48.67
C LEU A 51 -9.31 -7.33 50.14
N ILE A 52 -9.93 -8.44 50.58
CA ILE A 52 -9.74 -8.99 51.91
C ILE A 52 -8.85 -10.23 51.75
N GLN A 53 -7.71 -10.21 52.42
CA GLN A 53 -6.71 -11.26 52.36
C GLN A 53 -6.37 -11.76 53.76
N THR A 54 -6.10 -13.06 53.86
CA THR A 54 -5.56 -13.69 55.06
C THR A 54 -4.13 -13.21 55.32
N LYS A 55 -3.70 -13.20 56.59
CA LYS A 55 -2.35 -12.73 56.98
C LYS A 55 -1.25 -13.77 56.84
N ASP A 56 -1.58 -14.94 56.32
CA ASP A 56 -0.62 -16.01 56.06
C ASP A 56 0.27 -15.66 54.85
N ILE A 57 1.46 -16.26 54.80
CA ILE A 57 2.40 -16.08 53.70
C ILE A 57 2.69 -17.46 53.12
N VAL A 58 2.25 -17.67 51.89
CA VAL A 58 2.34 -18.92 51.12
C VAL A 58 2.97 -18.60 49.77
N ASP A 59 3.63 -19.58 49.17
CA ASP A 59 4.12 -19.48 47.79
C ASP A 59 2.94 -19.47 46.81
N LEU A 60 2.86 -18.44 45.96
CA LEU A 60 1.77 -18.28 45.00
C LEU A 60 1.98 -19.18 43.78
N PRO A 61 0.92 -19.84 43.28
CA PRO A 61 1.00 -20.64 42.07
C PRO A 61 1.34 -19.77 40.86
N GLY A 62 2.03 -20.32 39.84
CA GLY A 62 2.33 -19.59 38.60
C GLY A 62 3.56 -18.66 38.65
N ASN A 63 4.41 -18.78 39.68
CA ASN A 63 5.66 -18.01 39.83
C ASN A 63 5.45 -16.51 40.11
N PHE A 64 4.31 -16.14 40.70
CA PHE A 64 3.97 -14.76 41.07
C PHE A 64 4.56 -14.30 42.42
N GLY A 65 5.41 -15.10 43.06
CA GLY A 65 6.07 -14.79 44.32
C GLY A 65 5.34 -15.34 45.55
N LYS A 66 5.40 -14.64 46.69
CA LYS A 66 4.75 -15.03 47.96
C LYS A 66 3.57 -14.11 48.29
N GLY A 67 2.52 -14.65 48.90
CA GLY A 67 1.33 -13.88 49.29
C GLY A 67 0.35 -14.68 50.15
N SER A 68 -0.84 -14.13 50.38
CA SER A 68 -1.88 -14.77 51.19
C SER A 68 -2.46 -16.02 50.52
N SER A 69 -2.93 -17.00 51.29
CA SER A 69 -3.62 -18.18 50.70
C SER A 69 -4.90 -17.80 49.96
N THR A 70 -5.59 -16.75 50.41
CA THR A 70 -6.76 -16.19 49.72
C THR A 70 -6.38 -15.69 48.32
N LEU A 71 -5.23 -15.02 48.20
CA LEU A 71 -4.68 -14.60 46.90
C LEU A 71 -4.20 -15.79 46.08
N ALA A 72 -3.60 -16.80 46.71
CA ALA A 72 -3.14 -18.02 46.03
C ALA A 72 -4.29 -18.78 45.37
N ASN A 73 -5.42 -18.94 46.08
CA ASN A 73 -6.61 -19.60 45.56
C ASN A 73 -7.22 -18.83 44.39
N TRP A 74 -7.31 -17.50 44.51
CA TRP A 74 -7.78 -16.64 43.42
C TRP A 74 -6.90 -16.71 42.17
N ILE A 75 -5.57 -16.75 42.32
CA ILE A 75 -4.65 -16.94 41.20
C ILE A 75 -4.86 -18.31 40.56
N LYS A 76 -5.01 -19.36 41.37
CA LYS A 76 -5.22 -20.73 40.89
C LYS A 76 -6.49 -20.84 40.05
N GLU A 77 -7.61 -20.32 40.53
CA GLU A 77 -8.89 -20.33 39.79
C GLU A 77 -8.80 -19.60 38.45
N ASN A 78 -8.10 -18.46 38.40
CA ASN A 78 -7.92 -17.73 37.14
C ASN A 78 -7.00 -18.46 36.15
N ILE A 79 -5.96 -19.14 36.66
CA ILE A 79 -5.10 -20.00 35.85
C ILE A 79 -5.90 -21.18 35.27
N ASP A 80 -6.71 -21.85 36.09
CA ASP A 80 -7.53 -22.98 35.65
C ASP A 80 -8.55 -22.53 34.59
N ASN A 81 -9.19 -21.36 34.79
CA ASN A 81 -10.09 -20.75 33.80
C ASN A 81 -9.39 -20.37 32.49
N ASP A 82 -8.13 -19.92 32.54
CA ASP A 82 -7.34 -19.62 31.34
C ASP A 82 -6.94 -20.91 30.60
N ILE A 83 -6.57 -21.96 31.33
CA ILE A 83 -6.25 -23.29 30.77
C ILE A 83 -7.47 -23.90 30.08
N ASP A 84 -8.65 -23.82 30.69
CA ASP A 84 -9.91 -24.29 30.10
C ASP A 84 -10.29 -23.52 28.83
N LYS A 85 -9.82 -22.27 28.70
CA LYS A 85 -9.94 -21.44 27.49
C LYS A 85 -8.76 -21.61 26.51
N GLY A 86 -7.85 -22.55 26.77
CA GLY A 86 -6.70 -22.86 25.93
C GLY A 86 -5.52 -21.90 26.04
N GLN A 87 -5.49 -21.03 27.06
CA GLN A 87 -4.40 -20.09 27.33
C GLN A 87 -3.47 -20.65 28.43
N LYS A 88 -2.16 -20.76 28.14
CA LYS A 88 -1.17 -21.24 29.13
C LYS A 88 -0.63 -20.07 29.97
N PRO A 89 -0.52 -20.22 31.31
CA PRO A 89 -0.23 -19.10 32.22
C PRO A 89 1.26 -18.76 32.35
N ASN A 90 2.15 -19.36 31.56
CA ASN A 90 3.56 -18.96 31.55
C ASN A 90 4.18 -19.20 30.18
N GLY A 91 4.08 -18.19 29.32
CA GLY A 91 4.89 -18.02 28.14
C GLY A 91 5.31 -16.57 28.12
N LYS A 92 6.58 -16.31 28.45
CA LYS A 92 7.29 -15.03 28.30
C LYS A 92 6.57 -14.06 27.37
N ASP A 93 6.22 -12.91 27.94
CA ASP A 93 5.59 -11.75 27.34
C ASP A 93 6.19 -11.36 25.97
N GLY A 94 5.76 -12.03 24.91
CA GLY A 94 6.08 -11.69 23.53
C GLY A 94 4.84 -11.31 22.70
N LEU A 95 3.64 -11.55 23.22
CA LEU A 95 2.38 -11.28 22.51
C LEU A 95 1.49 -10.23 23.18
N ALA A 96 1.73 -9.87 24.45
CA ALA A 96 0.94 -8.85 25.13
C ALA A 96 1.20 -7.41 24.64
N ASP A 97 2.28 -7.18 23.89
CA ASP A 97 2.62 -5.88 23.30
C ASP A 97 2.00 -5.65 21.90
N LYS A 98 1.56 -6.71 21.20
CA LYS A 98 0.91 -6.55 19.89
C LYS A 98 -0.56 -6.15 20.00
N GLU A 99 -1.24 -6.49 21.10
CA GLU A 99 -2.64 -6.09 21.36
C GLU A 99 -2.77 -4.66 21.94
N LYS A 100 -1.66 -3.98 22.28
CA LYS A 100 -1.68 -2.61 22.82
C LYS A 100 -0.82 -1.62 22.04
N ALA A 101 -0.04 -2.07 21.05
CA ALA A 101 0.69 -1.16 20.19
C ALA A 101 -0.30 -0.41 19.30
N ASP A 102 -0.17 0.92 19.25
CA ASP A 102 -0.91 1.78 18.32
C ASP A 102 -0.88 1.13 16.92
N PRO A 103 -2.02 0.82 16.29
CA PRO A 103 -2.07 0.17 14.99
C PRO A 103 -1.24 0.89 13.91
N ARG A 104 -1.02 2.20 14.07
CA ARG A 104 -0.12 3.00 13.20
C ARG A 104 1.35 2.67 13.41
N LYS A 105 1.75 2.35 14.64
CA LYS A 105 3.10 1.90 14.99
C LYS A 105 3.35 0.51 14.42
N ILE A 106 2.38 -0.40 14.52
CA ILE A 106 2.46 -1.74 13.92
C ILE A 106 2.58 -1.63 12.37
N GLU A 107 1.80 -0.76 11.73
CA GLU A 107 1.92 -0.49 10.29
C GLU A 107 3.32 0.02 9.91
N LYS A 108 3.91 0.92 10.72
CA LYS A 108 5.26 1.44 10.50
C LYS A 108 6.32 0.34 10.62
N ASP A 109 6.23 -0.48 11.66
CA ASP A 109 7.20 -1.55 11.93
C ASP A 109 7.18 -2.61 10.82
N ILE A 110 6.00 -2.93 10.27
CA ILE A 110 5.87 -3.83 9.11
C ILE A 110 6.51 -3.21 7.86
N LEU A 111 6.31 -1.92 7.62
CA LEU A 111 6.92 -1.23 6.47
C LEU A 111 8.44 -1.15 6.59
N ASP A 112 8.96 -0.93 7.79
CA ASP A 112 10.40 -0.90 8.04
C ASP A 112 11.00 -2.31 7.93
N ALA A 113 10.31 -3.36 8.39
CA ALA A 113 10.70 -4.75 8.16
C ALA A 113 10.73 -5.15 6.67
N VAL A 114 9.83 -4.61 5.83
CA VAL A 114 9.88 -4.80 4.37
C VAL A 114 11.08 -4.09 3.75
N LYS A 115 11.39 -2.86 4.20
CA LYS A 115 12.57 -2.12 3.72
C LYS A 115 13.87 -2.83 4.10
N GLU A 116 13.90 -3.42 5.29
CA GLU A 116 15.02 -4.21 5.80
C GLU A 116 15.09 -5.63 5.21
N GLY A 117 14.08 -6.04 4.41
CA GLY A 117 14.04 -7.36 3.79
C GLY A 117 13.72 -8.53 4.74
N LYS A 118 13.28 -8.24 5.96
CA LYS A 118 12.92 -9.24 6.98
C LYS A 118 11.60 -9.94 6.68
N ILE A 119 10.73 -9.31 5.89
CA ILE A 119 9.42 -9.83 5.46
C ILE A 119 9.25 -9.64 3.95
N SER A 120 8.55 -10.57 3.31
CA SER A 120 8.20 -10.45 1.89
C SER A 120 7.16 -9.35 1.66
N LYS A 121 7.18 -8.74 0.46
CA LYS A 121 6.19 -7.70 0.11
C LYS A 121 4.75 -8.22 0.11
N GLU A 122 4.56 -9.52 -0.11
CA GLU A 122 3.24 -10.15 -0.16
C GLU A 122 2.69 -10.40 1.25
N ASP A 123 3.55 -10.85 2.16
CA ASP A 123 3.15 -11.11 3.54
C ASP A 123 2.86 -9.81 4.29
N ALA A 124 3.71 -8.80 4.12
CA ALA A 124 3.44 -7.46 4.65
C ALA A 124 2.12 -6.87 4.12
N ARG A 125 1.77 -7.12 2.85
CA ARG A 125 0.49 -6.65 2.30
C ARG A 125 -0.69 -7.28 3.02
N LYS A 126 -0.66 -8.60 3.25
CA LYS A 126 -1.73 -9.31 3.96
C LYS A 126 -1.88 -8.80 5.39
N GLU A 127 -0.77 -8.64 6.11
CA GLU A 127 -0.77 -8.13 7.49
C GLU A 127 -1.25 -6.68 7.57
N LEU A 128 -0.75 -5.80 6.69
CA LEU A 128 -1.19 -4.41 6.63
C LEU A 128 -2.67 -4.30 6.26
N ASP A 129 -3.19 -5.14 5.37
CA ASP A 129 -4.60 -5.11 5.02
C ASP A 129 -5.51 -5.57 6.17
N ALA A 130 -5.08 -6.55 6.97
CA ALA A 130 -5.79 -6.97 8.17
C ALA A 130 -5.83 -5.84 9.21
N ILE A 131 -4.68 -5.28 9.57
CA ILE A 131 -4.57 -4.17 10.53
C ILE A 131 -5.38 -2.97 10.07
N ARG A 132 -5.26 -2.57 8.79
CA ARG A 132 -6.03 -1.45 8.24
C ARG A 132 -7.53 -1.72 8.18
N LYS A 133 -8.00 -2.98 8.12
CA LYS A 133 -9.42 -3.32 8.20
C LYS A 133 -9.91 -3.20 9.64
N GLU A 134 -9.12 -3.62 10.62
CA GLU A 134 -9.46 -3.47 12.03
C GLU A 134 -9.49 -2.01 12.47
N MET A 135 -8.51 -1.20 12.08
CA MET A 135 -8.51 0.25 12.32
C MET A 135 -9.76 0.95 11.75
N VAL A 136 -10.32 0.43 10.65
CA VAL A 136 -11.55 0.97 10.06
C VAL A 136 -12.77 0.55 10.87
N LYS A 137 -12.84 -0.72 11.30
CA LYS A 137 -13.90 -1.22 12.18
C LYS A 137 -13.94 -0.47 13.51
N ASN A 138 -12.77 -0.13 14.06
CA ASN A 138 -12.63 0.57 15.33
C ASN A 138 -12.78 2.10 15.21
N GLY A 139 -12.98 2.64 13.99
CA GLY A 139 -13.14 4.08 13.76
C GLY A 139 -11.84 4.91 13.77
N GLU A 140 -10.69 4.28 14.04
CA GLU A 140 -9.36 4.92 14.11
C GLU A 140 -8.80 5.33 12.73
N ARG A 141 -9.39 4.80 11.65
CA ARG A 141 -9.06 5.13 10.27
C ARG A 141 -10.33 5.27 9.44
N LYS A 142 -10.65 6.50 9.03
CA LYS A 142 -11.66 6.75 7.99
C LYS A 142 -11.07 6.33 6.64
N ARG A 143 -11.58 5.26 6.04
CA ARG A 143 -11.33 4.98 4.62
C ARG A 143 -12.28 5.88 3.82
N PRO A 144 -11.78 6.67 2.85
CA PRO A 144 -12.67 7.31 1.90
C PRO A 144 -13.45 6.18 1.20
N GLN A 145 -14.75 6.11 1.43
CA GLN A 145 -15.58 5.17 0.71
C GLN A 145 -15.63 5.66 -0.73
N ARG A 146 -15.14 4.84 -1.67
CA ARG A 146 -15.35 5.13 -3.08
C ARG A 146 -16.86 5.12 -3.29
N PRO A 147 -17.44 6.16 -3.90
CA PRO A 147 -18.86 6.13 -4.26
C PRO A 147 -19.14 4.84 -5.03
N GLN A 148 -20.23 4.17 -4.68
CA GLN A 148 -20.60 2.94 -5.36
C GLN A 148 -20.77 3.27 -6.85
N LYS A 149 -20.17 2.43 -7.71
CA LYS A 149 -20.40 2.59 -9.15
C LYS A 149 -21.89 2.33 -9.39
N PRO A 150 -22.59 3.17 -10.15
CA PRO A 150 -23.97 2.86 -10.51
C PRO A 150 -24.01 1.52 -11.22
N GLU A 151 -25.09 0.77 -10.98
CA GLU A 151 -25.28 -0.50 -11.65
C GLU A 151 -25.45 -0.26 -13.16
N ILE A 152 -24.68 -1.01 -13.94
CA ILE A 152 -24.79 -1.01 -15.39
C ILE A 152 -26.17 -1.59 -15.75
N SER A 153 -26.86 -0.98 -16.70
CA SER A 153 -28.16 -1.48 -17.18
C SER A 153 -28.05 -2.93 -17.66
N GLU A 154 -29.13 -3.70 -17.54
CA GLU A 154 -29.17 -5.09 -17.99
C GLU A 154 -28.81 -5.23 -19.47
N GLU A 155 -29.22 -4.28 -20.30
CA GLU A 155 -28.87 -4.22 -21.72
C GLU A 155 -27.35 -4.09 -21.96
N VAL A 156 -26.67 -3.21 -21.22
CA VAL A 156 -25.21 -3.02 -21.37
C VAL A 156 -24.45 -4.22 -20.79
N LYS A 157 -24.95 -4.84 -19.71
CA LYS A 157 -24.41 -6.11 -19.22
C LYS A 157 -24.50 -7.21 -20.28
N ALA A 158 -25.65 -7.35 -20.94
CA ALA A 158 -25.82 -8.32 -22.02
C ALA A 158 -24.86 -8.07 -23.21
N LYS A 159 -24.66 -6.80 -23.61
CA LYS A 159 -23.66 -6.44 -24.65
C LYS A 159 -22.24 -6.80 -24.24
N ILE A 160 -21.87 -6.55 -22.98
CA ILE A 160 -20.55 -6.91 -22.45
C ILE A 160 -20.34 -8.42 -22.50
N ASP A 161 -21.32 -9.21 -22.07
CA ASP A 161 -21.19 -10.66 -22.04
C ASP A 161 -21.19 -11.27 -23.44
N ALA A 162 -21.96 -10.71 -24.38
CA ALA A 162 -21.89 -11.09 -25.79
C ALA A 162 -20.49 -10.86 -26.38
N VAL A 163 -19.86 -9.71 -26.13
CA VAL A 163 -18.50 -9.44 -26.61
C VAL A 163 -17.48 -10.39 -25.98
N LYS A 164 -17.59 -10.68 -24.67
CA LYS A 164 -16.70 -11.66 -24.02
C LYS A 164 -16.78 -13.05 -24.65
N GLU A 165 -17.98 -13.53 -24.97
CA GLU A 165 -18.13 -14.84 -25.61
C GLU A 165 -17.58 -14.82 -27.04
N LEU A 166 -17.74 -13.73 -27.80
CA LEU A 166 -17.10 -13.56 -29.11
C LEU A 166 -15.56 -13.57 -29.01
N GLU A 167 -14.98 -12.84 -28.06
CA GLU A 167 -13.53 -12.83 -27.81
C GLU A 167 -13.02 -14.21 -27.42
N LYS A 168 -13.73 -14.90 -26.53
CA LYS A 168 -13.39 -16.25 -26.08
C LYS A 168 -13.47 -17.26 -27.22
N ALA A 169 -14.48 -17.17 -28.08
CA ALA A 169 -14.59 -17.99 -29.27
C ALA A 169 -13.40 -17.77 -30.20
N MET A 170 -13.07 -16.52 -30.56
CA MET A 170 -11.88 -16.22 -31.37
C MET A 170 -10.57 -16.71 -30.72
N HIS A 171 -10.42 -16.53 -29.41
CA HIS A 171 -9.24 -17.02 -28.70
C HIS A 171 -9.15 -18.55 -28.74
N SER A 172 -10.27 -19.26 -28.70
CA SER A 172 -10.29 -20.72 -28.83
C SER A 172 -9.97 -21.17 -30.26
N GLU A 173 -10.47 -20.46 -31.27
CA GLU A 173 -10.20 -20.75 -32.69
C GLU A 173 -8.72 -20.58 -33.03
N ILE A 174 -8.12 -19.44 -32.68
CA ILE A 174 -6.70 -19.20 -32.95
C ILE A 174 -5.81 -20.17 -32.16
N LYS A 175 -6.22 -20.53 -30.93
CA LYS A 175 -5.52 -21.53 -30.13
C LYS A 175 -5.56 -22.90 -30.81
N ALA A 176 -6.71 -23.32 -31.32
CA ALA A 176 -6.85 -24.59 -32.04
C ALA A 176 -6.00 -24.61 -33.32
N GLN A 177 -5.95 -23.50 -34.07
CA GLN A 177 -5.10 -23.38 -35.25
C GLN A 177 -3.60 -23.46 -34.92
N VAL A 178 -3.18 -22.80 -33.84
CA VAL A 178 -1.77 -22.88 -33.38
C VAL A 178 -1.45 -24.28 -32.85
N GLU A 179 -2.36 -24.93 -32.14
CA GLU A 179 -2.17 -26.31 -31.66
C GLU A 179 -2.11 -27.32 -32.82
N ALA A 180 -2.82 -27.07 -33.93
CA ALA A 180 -2.79 -27.91 -35.12
C ALA A 180 -1.43 -27.92 -35.85
N LEU A 181 -0.60 -26.89 -35.65
CA LEU A 181 0.80 -26.87 -36.14
C LEU A 181 1.71 -27.85 -35.39
N GLY A 182 1.30 -28.32 -34.22
CA GLY A 182 2.07 -29.25 -33.38
C GLY A 182 3.10 -28.56 -32.48
N LYS A 183 3.67 -29.34 -31.54
CA LYS A 183 4.59 -28.84 -30.50
C LYS A 183 5.99 -28.46 -31.03
N GLU A 184 6.30 -28.84 -32.26
CA GLU A 184 7.58 -28.58 -32.92
C GLU A 184 7.52 -27.37 -33.88
N ALA A 185 6.35 -26.73 -34.00
CA ALA A 185 6.15 -25.58 -34.87
C ALA A 185 7.15 -24.46 -34.55
N THR A 186 7.76 -23.91 -35.58
CA THR A 186 8.72 -22.82 -35.41
C THR A 186 8.00 -21.52 -35.03
N ARG A 187 8.70 -20.60 -34.35
CA ARG A 187 8.13 -19.30 -33.97
C ARG A 187 7.64 -18.50 -35.18
N GLU A 188 8.26 -18.71 -36.35
CA GLU A 188 7.88 -18.05 -37.60
C GLU A 188 6.58 -18.62 -38.16
N GLU A 189 6.39 -19.94 -38.15
CA GLU A 189 5.12 -20.58 -38.54
C GLU A 189 3.95 -20.16 -37.65
N ILE A 190 4.16 -20.08 -36.33
CA ILE A 190 3.14 -19.57 -35.40
C ILE A 190 2.81 -18.11 -35.71
N LYS A 191 3.81 -17.29 -36.06
CA LYS A 191 3.57 -15.89 -36.40
C LYS A 191 2.76 -15.76 -37.69
N VAL A 192 3.13 -16.50 -38.74
CA VAL A 192 2.44 -16.48 -40.04
C VAL A 192 0.99 -16.93 -39.89
N THR A 193 0.72 -17.99 -39.14
CA THR A 193 -0.66 -18.46 -38.89
C THR A 193 -1.49 -17.47 -38.10
N VAL A 194 -0.93 -16.82 -37.09
CA VAL A 194 -1.62 -15.77 -36.33
C VAL A 194 -1.88 -14.52 -37.17
N GLU A 195 -0.96 -14.15 -38.08
CA GLU A 195 -1.15 -13.03 -39.00
C GLU A 195 -2.22 -13.34 -40.05
N ALA A 196 -2.18 -14.52 -40.67
CA ALA A 196 -3.23 -14.97 -41.58
C ALA A 196 -4.60 -15.01 -40.90
N PHE A 197 -4.69 -15.58 -39.68
CA PHE A 197 -5.94 -15.59 -38.92
C PHE A 197 -6.47 -14.18 -38.65
N LYS A 198 -5.59 -13.21 -38.37
CA LYS A 198 -6.00 -11.81 -38.17
C LYS A 198 -6.52 -11.15 -39.44
N GLU A 199 -5.93 -11.46 -40.59
CA GLU A 199 -6.38 -10.95 -41.88
C GLU A 199 -7.74 -11.56 -42.26
N ASP A 200 -7.89 -12.88 -42.11
CA ASP A 200 -9.12 -13.62 -42.40
C ASP A 200 -10.28 -13.21 -41.49
N ASN A 201 -9.99 -12.84 -40.23
CA ASN A 201 -10.99 -12.44 -39.24
C ASN A 201 -11.06 -10.93 -39.02
N LYS A 202 -10.49 -10.12 -39.94
CA LYS A 202 -10.40 -8.66 -39.79
C LYS A 202 -11.78 -8.03 -39.53
N GLU A 203 -12.82 -8.48 -40.22
CA GLU A 203 -14.19 -8.00 -40.03
C GLU A 203 -14.71 -8.27 -38.61
N ARG A 204 -14.47 -9.48 -38.07
CA ARG A 204 -14.83 -9.85 -36.69
C ARG A 204 -14.09 -9.00 -35.66
N PHE A 205 -12.82 -8.66 -35.91
CA PHE A 205 -12.06 -7.78 -35.03
C PHE A 205 -12.58 -6.35 -35.05
N GLU A 206 -12.96 -5.82 -36.20
CA GLU A 206 -13.60 -4.50 -36.28
C GLU A 206 -14.99 -4.51 -35.63
N GLU A 207 -15.78 -5.58 -35.79
CA GLU A 207 -17.07 -5.73 -35.09
C GLU A 207 -16.92 -5.72 -33.56
N ILE A 208 -15.96 -6.47 -33.01
CA ILE A 208 -15.67 -6.47 -31.56
C ILE A 208 -15.22 -5.09 -31.07
N LYS A 209 -14.40 -4.41 -31.87
CA LYS A 209 -13.92 -3.06 -31.56
C LYS A 209 -15.06 -2.04 -31.58
N GLU A 210 -15.96 -2.12 -32.55
CA GLU A 210 -17.16 -1.29 -32.62
C GLU A 210 -18.11 -1.58 -31.45
N ALA A 211 -18.30 -2.86 -31.09
CA ALA A 211 -19.10 -3.26 -29.94
C ALA A 211 -18.51 -2.72 -28.63
N HIS A 212 -17.18 -2.77 -28.46
CA HIS A 212 -16.48 -2.13 -27.35
C HIS A 212 -16.63 -0.61 -27.33
N ALA A 213 -16.58 0.05 -28.50
CA ALA A 213 -16.80 1.49 -28.59
C ALA A 213 -18.24 1.86 -28.20
N ALA A 214 -19.24 1.10 -28.65
CA ALA A 214 -20.63 1.28 -28.29
C ALA A 214 -20.89 1.05 -26.79
N ILE A 215 -20.29 0.00 -26.20
CA ILE A 215 -20.32 -0.24 -24.75
C ILE A 215 -19.68 0.94 -24.02
N HIS A 216 -18.52 1.41 -24.46
CA HIS A 216 -17.83 2.54 -23.83
C HIS A 216 -18.67 3.83 -23.88
N GLU A 217 -19.29 4.16 -25.01
CA GLU A 217 -20.22 5.30 -25.13
C GLU A 217 -21.43 5.14 -24.21
N SER A 218 -22.04 3.95 -24.14
CA SER A 218 -23.17 3.69 -23.24
C SER A 218 -22.79 3.83 -21.76
N LEU A 219 -21.59 3.40 -21.37
CA LEU A 219 -21.07 3.54 -20.01
C LEU A 219 -20.72 4.99 -19.68
N LYS A 220 -20.23 5.75 -20.68
CA LYS A 220 -19.92 7.16 -20.55
C LYS A 220 -21.18 8.00 -20.39
N ALA A 221 -22.24 7.71 -21.15
CA ALA A 221 -23.54 8.37 -21.05
C ALA A 221 -24.21 8.14 -19.68
N ASN A 222 -24.07 6.94 -19.13
CA ASN A 222 -24.61 6.58 -17.80
C ASN A 222 -23.67 6.92 -16.63
N ARG A 223 -22.56 7.61 -16.90
CA ARG A 223 -21.61 8.00 -15.86
C ARG A 223 -22.23 9.12 -15.02
N PRO A 224 -22.22 9.02 -13.68
CA PRO A 224 -22.73 10.08 -12.84
C PRO A 224 -21.92 11.35 -13.11
N GLN A 225 -22.59 12.51 -13.09
CA GLN A 225 -21.93 13.79 -13.29
C GLN A 225 -20.76 13.89 -12.33
N LYS A 226 -19.58 14.18 -12.89
CA LYS A 226 -18.40 14.38 -12.07
C LYS A 226 -18.65 15.65 -11.26
N PRO A 227 -18.38 15.65 -9.94
CA PRO A 227 -18.48 16.89 -9.17
C PRO A 227 -17.66 17.97 -9.86
N GLU A 228 -18.26 19.15 -10.01
CA GLU A 228 -17.60 20.30 -10.63
C GLU A 228 -16.34 20.62 -9.82
N ARG A 229 -15.22 20.69 -10.53
CA ARG A 229 -13.96 21.09 -9.93
C ARG A 229 -13.94 22.62 -9.96
N PRO A 230 -13.49 23.30 -8.89
CA PRO A 230 -13.27 24.74 -8.92
C PRO A 230 -12.44 25.12 -10.15
N GLU A 231 -12.87 26.15 -10.87
CA GLU A 231 -12.15 26.63 -12.05
C GLU A 231 -10.79 27.15 -11.63
N LEU A 232 -9.74 26.70 -12.31
CA LEU A 232 -8.40 27.25 -12.07
C LEU A 232 -8.34 28.68 -12.59
N THR A 233 -7.62 29.55 -11.89
CA THR A 233 -7.29 30.88 -12.40
C THR A 233 -6.47 30.77 -13.69
N GLU A 234 -6.53 31.79 -14.57
CA GLU A 234 -5.78 31.79 -15.83
C GLU A 234 -4.27 31.61 -15.62
N GLU A 235 -3.72 32.22 -14.57
CA GLU A 235 -2.33 32.00 -14.15
C GLU A 235 -2.04 30.54 -13.80
N LEU A 236 -2.95 29.84 -13.12
CA LEU A 236 -2.77 28.42 -12.81
C LEU A 236 -2.94 27.52 -14.03
N LYS A 237 -3.85 27.86 -14.95
CA LYS A 237 -3.99 27.14 -16.22
C LYS A 237 -2.66 27.17 -17.00
N THR A 238 -2.06 28.35 -17.14
CA THR A 238 -0.76 28.49 -17.84
C THR A 238 0.37 27.71 -17.16
N LYS A 239 0.48 27.74 -15.81
CA LYS A 239 1.46 26.90 -15.09
C LYS A 239 1.23 25.40 -15.29
N VAL A 240 -0.03 24.96 -15.30
CA VAL A 240 -0.40 23.54 -15.53
C VAL A 240 -0.05 23.10 -16.95
N GLU A 241 -0.34 23.91 -17.95
CA GLU A 241 -0.02 23.63 -19.35
C GLU A 241 1.49 23.56 -19.58
N ALA A 242 2.25 24.51 -19.03
CA ALA A 242 3.71 24.50 -19.08
C ALA A 242 4.29 23.24 -18.43
N LEU A 243 3.77 22.84 -17.27
CA LEU A 243 4.18 21.60 -16.60
C LEU A 243 3.84 20.35 -17.44
N HIS A 244 2.68 20.33 -18.11
CA HIS A 244 2.27 19.23 -18.97
C HIS A 244 3.19 19.11 -20.20
N ALA A 245 3.55 20.23 -20.82
CA ALA A 245 4.51 20.28 -21.93
C ALA A 245 5.86 19.67 -21.53
N LYS A 246 6.45 20.11 -20.40
CA LYS A 246 7.71 19.57 -19.89
C LYS A 246 7.64 18.07 -19.58
N ARG A 247 6.53 17.59 -19.02
CA ARG A 247 6.32 16.15 -18.77
C ARG A 247 6.23 15.35 -20.06
N LYS A 248 5.59 15.90 -21.09
CA LYS A 248 5.48 15.26 -22.41
C LYS A 248 6.85 15.12 -23.05
N GLU A 249 7.66 16.17 -23.04
CA GLU A 249 9.04 16.14 -23.54
C GLU A 249 9.89 15.07 -22.82
N MET A 250 9.80 15.00 -21.49
CA MET A 250 10.51 13.99 -20.71
C MET A 250 10.04 12.56 -21.06
N HIS A 251 8.74 12.37 -21.26
CA HIS A 251 8.19 11.08 -21.70
C HIS A 251 8.65 10.68 -23.09
N GLU A 252 8.75 11.62 -24.03
CA GLU A 252 9.25 11.37 -25.38
C GLU A 252 10.75 10.99 -25.35
N ALA A 253 11.55 11.71 -24.57
CA ALA A 253 12.97 11.39 -24.36
C ALA A 253 13.15 9.99 -23.71
N GLN A 254 12.29 9.63 -22.75
CA GLN A 254 12.30 8.29 -22.16
C GLN A 254 11.90 7.21 -23.18
N LYS A 255 10.93 7.50 -24.05
CA LYS A 255 10.50 6.58 -25.12
C LYS A 255 11.64 6.34 -26.11
N GLU A 256 12.40 7.37 -26.45
CA GLU A 256 13.58 7.28 -27.30
C GLU A 256 14.69 6.45 -26.65
N LEU A 257 15.02 6.71 -25.37
CA LEU A 257 15.94 5.88 -24.60
C LEU A 257 15.51 4.40 -24.66
N HIS A 258 14.23 4.11 -24.41
CA HIS A 258 13.71 2.74 -24.46
C HIS A 258 13.84 2.09 -25.84
N LYS A 259 13.80 2.85 -26.94
CA LYS A 259 14.07 2.31 -28.28
C LYS A 259 15.54 1.93 -28.42
N ASN A 260 16.45 2.80 -28.01
CA ASN A 260 17.90 2.58 -28.11
C ASN A 260 18.39 1.43 -27.21
N LEU A 261 17.69 1.17 -26.10
CA LEU A 261 18.03 0.08 -25.19
C LEU A 261 17.67 -1.33 -25.71
N LYS A 262 16.82 -1.47 -26.75
CA LYS A 262 16.28 -2.76 -27.18
C LYS A 262 17.35 -3.79 -27.53
N ASP A 263 18.36 -3.36 -28.29
CA ASP A 263 19.41 -4.24 -28.83
C ASP A 263 20.77 -4.05 -28.15
N ALA A 264 20.86 -3.13 -27.19
CA ALA A 264 22.09 -2.82 -26.48
C ALA A 264 22.49 -3.90 -25.46
N SER A 265 23.80 -4.09 -25.31
CA SER A 265 24.41 -4.96 -24.30
C SER A 265 24.16 -4.45 -22.88
N LYS A 266 24.40 -5.30 -21.87
CA LYS A 266 24.14 -4.95 -20.47
C LYS A 266 24.94 -3.73 -19.99
N GLU A 267 26.19 -3.62 -20.43
CA GLU A 267 27.08 -2.50 -20.06
C GLU A 267 26.66 -1.22 -20.79
N GLU A 268 26.37 -1.28 -22.10
CA GLU A 268 25.87 -0.14 -22.88
C GLU A 268 24.53 0.38 -22.35
N ARG A 269 23.63 -0.52 -21.93
CA ARG A 269 22.37 -0.13 -21.28
C ARG A 269 22.62 0.64 -20.00
N LYS A 270 23.59 0.21 -19.18
CA LYS A 270 23.94 0.87 -17.93
C LYS A 270 24.48 2.28 -18.20
N GLU A 271 25.40 2.41 -19.15
CA GLU A 271 25.99 3.68 -19.56
C GLU A 271 24.95 4.66 -20.15
N MET A 272 24.08 4.19 -21.04
CA MET A 272 23.00 5.01 -21.60
C MET A 272 22.01 5.47 -20.52
N ILE A 273 21.68 4.61 -19.56
CA ILE A 273 20.79 4.96 -18.45
C ILE A 273 21.46 5.97 -17.50
N THR A 274 22.76 5.83 -17.20
CA THR A 274 23.48 6.79 -16.35
C THR A 274 23.59 8.15 -17.04
N ALA A 275 23.99 8.18 -18.31
CA ALA A 275 24.08 9.40 -19.09
C ALA A 275 22.71 10.09 -19.22
N PHE A 276 21.64 9.33 -19.49
CA PHE A 276 20.28 9.87 -19.54
C PHE A 276 19.82 10.47 -18.21
N LYS A 277 20.13 9.79 -17.09
CA LYS A 277 19.79 10.28 -15.74
C LYS A 277 20.53 11.56 -15.41
N GLU A 278 21.81 11.65 -15.75
CA GLU A 278 22.62 12.85 -15.51
C GLU A 278 22.15 14.01 -16.38
N ALA A 279 21.94 13.79 -17.68
CA ALA A 279 21.48 14.81 -18.62
C ALA A 279 20.07 15.34 -18.30
N ASN A 280 19.20 14.53 -17.70
CA ASN A 280 17.82 14.92 -17.37
C ASN A 280 17.58 15.18 -15.88
N LYS A 281 18.63 15.15 -15.04
CA LYS A 281 18.52 15.35 -13.59
C LYS A 281 17.87 16.70 -13.26
N GLU A 282 18.36 17.76 -13.89
CA GLU A 282 17.86 19.12 -13.67
C GLU A 282 16.41 19.28 -14.12
N LYS A 283 16.07 18.81 -15.34
CA LYS A 283 14.69 18.80 -15.86
C LYS A 283 13.74 18.05 -14.93
N HIS A 284 14.16 16.92 -14.37
CA HIS A 284 13.33 16.14 -13.46
C HIS A 284 13.10 16.88 -12.12
N GLU A 285 14.13 17.48 -11.53
CA GLU A 285 13.97 18.28 -10.31
C GLU A 285 13.13 19.53 -10.56
N GLU A 286 13.27 20.18 -11.71
CA GLU A 286 12.44 21.32 -12.11
C GLU A 286 10.96 20.92 -12.26
N ILE A 287 10.66 19.84 -13.01
CA ILE A 287 9.30 19.31 -13.14
C ILE A 287 8.70 18.99 -11.76
N LYS A 288 9.51 18.46 -10.85
CA LYS A 288 9.08 18.11 -9.49
C LYS A 288 8.81 19.35 -8.64
N ALA A 289 9.66 20.38 -8.72
CA ALA A 289 9.47 21.64 -8.03
C ALA A 289 8.20 22.36 -8.54
N GLN A 290 8.06 22.51 -9.86
CA GLN A 290 6.88 23.13 -10.48
C GLN A 290 5.60 22.33 -10.20
N ALA A 291 5.67 21.00 -10.17
CA ALA A 291 4.52 20.17 -9.80
C ALA A 291 4.11 20.35 -8.34
N LYS A 292 5.08 20.59 -7.43
CA LYS A 292 4.80 20.87 -6.03
C LYS A 292 4.13 22.24 -5.87
N GLU A 293 4.68 23.26 -6.52
CA GLU A 293 4.13 24.62 -6.53
C GLU A 293 2.69 24.64 -7.07
N VAL A 294 2.46 24.11 -8.28
CA VAL A 294 1.12 24.01 -8.88
C VAL A 294 0.15 23.26 -7.97
N LYS A 295 0.60 22.23 -7.27
CA LYS A 295 -0.25 21.48 -6.33
C LYS A 295 -0.61 22.31 -5.09
N GLU A 296 0.34 23.08 -4.56
CA GLU A 296 0.11 23.98 -3.42
C GLU A 296 -0.83 25.12 -3.82
N ASP A 297 -0.65 25.72 -4.98
CA ASP A 297 -1.53 26.77 -5.50
C ASP A 297 -2.97 26.25 -5.74
N ILE A 298 -3.12 25.06 -6.35
CA ILE A 298 -4.44 24.42 -6.53
C ILE A 298 -5.08 24.12 -5.17
N ARG A 299 -4.29 23.69 -4.18
CA ARG A 299 -4.81 23.42 -2.83
C ARG A 299 -5.32 24.71 -2.19
N ALA A 300 -4.54 25.80 -2.26
CA ALA A 300 -4.95 27.09 -1.71
C ALA A 300 -6.28 27.57 -2.32
N LEU A 301 -6.43 27.45 -3.65
CA LEU A 301 -7.67 27.81 -4.36
C LEU A 301 -8.88 26.94 -3.94
N VAL A 302 -8.68 25.63 -3.79
CA VAL A 302 -9.77 24.73 -3.39
C VAL A 302 -10.19 24.96 -1.93
N GLU A 303 -9.23 25.31 -1.06
CA GLU A 303 -9.48 25.65 0.34
C GLU A 303 -10.20 27.00 0.51
N THR A 304 -10.04 27.95 -0.44
CA THR A 304 -10.81 29.21 -0.43
C THR A 304 -12.25 29.06 -0.93
N ASP A 305 -12.49 28.15 -1.88
CA ASP A 305 -13.77 28.15 -2.63
C ASP A 305 -14.80 27.10 -2.18
N ALA A 306 -14.42 25.98 -1.54
CA ALA A 306 -15.39 24.88 -1.33
C ALA A 306 -15.41 24.16 0.03
N THR A 307 -14.41 24.26 0.90
CA THR A 307 -14.39 23.44 2.13
C THR A 307 -13.71 24.11 3.33
N ARG A 308 -14.25 25.24 3.80
CA ARG A 308 -14.23 25.54 5.24
C ARG A 308 -15.44 24.91 5.93
N THR A 309 -15.74 23.65 5.64
CA THR A 309 -16.57 22.84 6.54
C THR A 309 -15.65 22.33 7.64
N SER A 310 -15.69 23.07 8.75
CA SER A 310 -15.15 22.83 10.09
C SER A 310 -13.63 22.93 10.31
N ASP A 311 -13.22 24.05 10.94
CA ASP A 311 -12.29 24.05 12.08
C ASP A 311 -12.74 23.00 13.14
N LEU A 312 -11.79 22.38 13.86
CA LEU A 312 -11.88 21.41 15.00
C LEU A 312 -11.53 19.94 14.70
#